data_AF-K1ZAC4-F1
#
_entry.id   AF-K1ZAC4-F1
#
_cell.length_a   1.000
_cell.length_b   1.000
_cell.length_c   1.000
_cell.angle_alpha   90.00
_cell.angle_beta   90.00
_cell.angle_gamma   90.00
#
_symmetry.space_group_name_H-M   'P 1'
#
loop_
_entity.id
_entity.type
_entity.pdbx_description
1 polymer ?
#
loop_
_entity_poly.entity_id
_entity_poly.type
_entity_poly.pdbx_seq_one_letter_code
_entity_poly.pdbx_strand_id
1 'polypeptide(L)'
;MLIAAYQNNKIRSDFMSSLSIAGVDGTLGNRLKADVLKGNVKGKTGTLSDVSALAGYLETRAKNMVAFTILVNGPAAGAGGYFAMQEKLLLDIYESY
;
A
#
# COMPACT_ATOMS: atom_id res chain seq x y z
N MET A 1 -6.30 -4.85 12.63
CA MET A 1 -6.86 -3.49 12.46
C MET A 1 -7.44 -3.26 11.07
N LEU A 2 -6.68 -3.41 9.96
CA LEU A 2 -7.20 -3.16 8.59
C LEU A 2 -8.46 -3.97 8.24
N ILE A 3 -8.42 -5.30 8.40
CA ILE A 3 -9.59 -6.15 8.14
C ILE A 3 -10.81 -5.72 8.97
N ALA A 4 -10.61 -5.40 10.25
CA ALA A 4 -11.67 -4.94 11.15
C ALA A 4 -12.26 -3.58 10.71
N ALA A 5 -11.41 -2.64 10.26
CA ALA A 5 -11.87 -1.36 9.72
C ALA A 5 -12.67 -1.53 8.43
N TYR A 6 -12.26 -2.46 7.56
CA TYR A 6 -12.98 -2.79 6.33
C TYR A 6 -14.31 -3.52 6.58
N GLN A 7 -14.40 -4.34 7.63
CA GLN A 7 -15.66 -5.03 7.96
C GLN A 7 -16.65 -4.12 8.70
N ASN A 8 -16.18 -3.03 9.33
CA ASN A 8 -17.03 -2.09 10.04
C ASN A 8 -17.65 -1.04 9.11
N ASN A 9 -18.89 -1.26 8.71
CA ASN A 9 -19.63 -0.36 7.82
C ASN A 9 -19.74 1.10 8.29
N LYS A 10 -19.64 1.36 9.61
CA LYS A 10 -19.74 2.73 10.15
C LYS A 10 -18.49 3.57 9.87
N ILE A 11 -17.31 2.94 9.87
CA ILE A 11 -16.03 3.65 9.74
C ILE A 11 -15.33 3.37 8.42
N ARG A 12 -15.73 2.33 7.68
CA ARG A 12 -15.06 1.90 6.45
C ARG A 12 -14.88 3.04 5.46
N SER A 13 -15.93 3.79 5.18
CA SER A 13 -15.88 4.86 4.17
C SER A 13 -14.84 5.92 4.53
N ASP A 14 -14.93 6.44 5.75
CA ASP A 14 -14.05 7.51 6.24
C ASP A 14 -12.61 7.03 6.41
N PHE A 15 -12.43 5.79 6.87
CA PHE A 15 -11.10 5.19 6.97
C PHE A 15 -10.47 5.02 5.59
N MET A 16 -11.21 4.47 4.62
CA MET A 16 -10.72 4.27 3.25
C MET A 16 -10.43 5.59 2.53
N SER A 17 -11.19 6.66 2.79
CA SER A 17 -10.95 7.98 2.19
C SER A 17 -9.78 8.73 2.83
N SER A 18 -9.40 8.38 4.06
CA SER A 18 -8.23 8.96 4.73
C SER A 18 -6.89 8.44 4.21
N LEU A 19 -6.89 7.33 3.46
CA LEU A 19 -5.68 6.70 2.93
C LEU A 19 -5.28 7.33 1.60
N SER A 20 -3.98 7.49 1.38
CA SER A 20 -3.46 7.99 0.10
C SER A 20 -3.65 6.96 -1.00
N ILE A 21 -3.91 7.44 -2.22
CA ILE A 21 -4.15 6.64 -3.42
C ILE A 21 -2.85 6.59 -4.24
N ALA A 22 -2.43 5.38 -4.59
CA ALA A 22 -1.24 5.14 -5.41
C ALA A 22 -1.26 5.91 -6.73
N GLY A 23 -0.18 6.66 -6.99
CA GLY A 23 -0.01 7.46 -8.21
C GLY A 23 -0.97 8.64 -8.36
N VAL A 24 -1.70 9.01 -7.30
CA VAL A 24 -2.70 10.09 -7.34
C VAL A 24 -2.41 11.15 -6.29
N ASP A 25 -2.26 10.78 -5.01
CA ASP A 25 -2.16 11.78 -3.94
C ASP A 25 -1.21 11.40 -2.79
N GLY A 26 -1.05 12.37 -1.87
CA GLY A 26 -0.31 12.21 -0.63
C GLY A 26 1.10 11.67 -0.84
N THR A 27 1.53 10.81 0.09
CA THR A 27 2.87 10.21 0.06
C THR A 27 3.02 9.10 -0.98
N LEU A 28 1.93 8.70 -1.65
CA LEU A 28 1.94 7.70 -2.73
C LEU A 28 1.81 8.32 -4.13
N GLY A 29 1.64 9.64 -4.25
CA GLY A 29 1.42 10.29 -5.55
C GLY A 29 2.54 10.07 -6.57
N ASN A 30 3.79 9.93 -6.10
CA ASN A 30 4.96 9.65 -6.93
C ASN A 30 5.49 8.21 -6.78
N ARG A 31 4.72 7.29 -6.19
CA ARG A 31 5.12 5.90 -5.91
C ARG A 31 4.10 4.92 -6.51
N LEU A 32 4.47 3.65 -6.62
CA LEU A 32 3.58 2.60 -7.14
C LEU A 32 3.12 2.95 -8.57
N LYS A 33 4.10 3.32 -9.41
CA LYS A 33 3.84 3.89 -10.74
C LYS A 33 3.46 2.85 -11.79
N ALA A 34 3.62 1.57 -11.48
CA ALA A 34 3.10 0.50 -12.33
C ALA A 34 1.61 0.73 -12.58
N ASP A 35 1.20 0.71 -13.84
CA ASP A 35 -0.16 1.10 -14.27
C ASP A 35 -1.25 0.31 -13.53
N VAL A 36 -0.98 -0.95 -13.21
CA VAL A 36 -1.90 -1.84 -12.49
C VAL A 36 -2.05 -1.52 -11.00
N LEU A 37 -1.06 -0.87 -10.36
CA LEU A 37 -1.14 -0.49 -8.94
C LEU A 37 -1.73 0.91 -8.75
N LYS A 38 -1.56 1.78 -9.75
CA LYS A 38 -2.10 3.14 -9.73
C LYS A 38 -3.62 3.10 -9.57
N GLY A 39 -4.14 3.82 -8.58
CA GLY A 39 -5.57 3.83 -8.25
C GLY A 39 -6.09 2.59 -7.51
N ASN A 40 -5.44 1.43 -7.65
CA ASN A 40 -5.86 0.17 -7.03
C ASN A 40 -5.28 -0.05 -5.63
N VAL A 41 -4.21 0.67 -5.27
CA VAL A 41 -3.65 0.66 -3.92
C VAL A 41 -4.07 1.92 -3.17
N LYS A 42 -4.62 1.72 -1.97
CA LYS A 42 -4.82 2.77 -0.97
C LYS A 42 -4.05 2.44 0.28
N GLY A 43 -3.20 3.32 0.77
CA GLY A 43 -2.36 3.00 1.91
C GLY A 43 -1.80 4.19 2.66
N LYS A 44 -1.26 3.86 3.83
CA LYS A 44 -0.49 4.78 4.67
C LYS A 44 0.97 4.38 4.62
N THR A 45 1.82 5.39 4.42
CA THR A 45 3.27 5.25 4.50
C THR A 45 3.78 5.58 5.89
N GLY A 46 4.83 4.88 6.32
CA GLY A 46 5.69 5.23 7.45
C GLY A 46 7.15 5.13 7.04
N THR A 47 7.95 6.15 7.37
CA THR A 47 9.38 6.19 7.03
C THR A 47 10.14 6.72 8.24
N LEU A 48 11.16 6.00 8.68
CA LEU A 48 12.16 6.44 9.68
C LEU A 48 13.55 6.12 9.15
N SER A 49 14.60 6.49 9.88
CA SER A 49 15.95 5.98 9.60
C SER A 49 15.92 4.45 9.59
N ASP A 50 16.38 3.85 8.50
CA ASP A 50 16.45 2.40 8.29
C ASP A 50 15.12 1.63 8.34
N VAL A 51 13.98 2.33 8.32
CA VAL A 51 12.64 1.71 8.34
C VAL A 51 11.77 2.26 7.21
N SER A 52 11.14 1.35 6.48
CA SER A 52 10.11 1.67 5.48
C SER A 52 8.88 0.79 5.69
N ALA A 53 7.73 1.42 5.86
CA ALA A 53 6.45 0.78 6.10
C ALA A 53 5.40 1.25 5.09
N LEU A 54 4.60 0.30 4.61
CA LEU A 54 3.42 0.55 3.79
C LEU A 54 2.32 -0.41 4.20
N ALA A 55 1.17 0.11 4.61
CA ALA A 55 0.02 -0.70 5.00
C ALA A 55 -1.25 -0.14 4.36
N GLY A 56 -2.18 -1.00 3.97
CA GLY A 56 -3.37 -0.57 3.27
C GLY A 56 -4.14 -1.67 2.59
N TYR A 57 -4.82 -1.31 1.52
CA TYR A 57 -5.65 -2.19 0.72
C TYR A 57 -5.23 -2.15 -0.74
N LEU A 58 -5.31 -3.31 -1.39
CA LEU A 58 -5.08 -3.50 -2.82
C LEU A 58 -6.33 -4.17 -3.41
N GLU A 59 -6.92 -3.55 -4.42
CA GLU A 59 -7.88 -4.24 -5.28
C GLU A 59 -7.11 -5.06 -6.32
N THR A 60 -7.27 -6.37 -6.29
CA THR A 60 -6.53 -7.29 -7.17
C THR A 60 -7.15 -7.38 -8.56
N ARG A 61 -6.48 -8.08 -9.48
CA ARG A 61 -6.99 -8.31 -10.82
C ARG A 61 -8.33 -9.04 -10.81
N ALA A 62 -8.52 -9.98 -9.87
CA ALA A 62 -9.77 -10.72 -9.68
C ALA A 62 -10.86 -9.93 -8.92
N LYS A 63 -10.66 -8.63 -8.68
CA LYS A 63 -11.58 -7.75 -7.92
C LYS A 63 -11.76 -8.13 -6.45
N ASN A 64 -10.79 -8.83 -5.89
CA ASN A 64 -10.74 -9.09 -4.47
C ASN A 64 -10.06 -7.90 -3.76
N MET A 65 -10.59 -7.53 -2.60
CA MET A 65 -9.95 -6.53 -1.75
C MET A 65 -9.01 -7.22 -0.77
N VAL A 66 -7.71 -7.01 -0.95
CA VAL A 66 -6.67 -7.58 -0.07
C VAL A 66 -6.17 -6.50 0.89
N ALA A 67 -6.25 -6.78 2.19
CA ALA A 67 -5.57 -5.97 3.20
C ALA A 67 -4.12 -6.43 3.33
N PHE A 68 -3.16 -5.51 3.31
CA PHE A 68 -1.74 -5.83 3.37
C PHE A 68 -0.98 -4.95 4.36
N THR A 69 0.17 -5.43 4.82
CA THR A 69 1.13 -4.65 5.61
C THR A 69 2.54 -5.12 5.26
N ILE A 70 3.38 -4.19 4.81
CA ILE A 70 4.79 -4.42 4.49
C ILE A 70 5.61 -3.56 5.42
N LEU A 71 6.43 -4.21 6.25
CA LEU A 71 7.37 -3.55 7.16
C LEU A 71 8.77 -4.04 6.80
N VAL A 72 9.63 -3.10 6.43
CA VAL A 72 11.04 -3.37 6.14
C VAL A 72 11.89 -2.60 7.13
N ASN A 73 12.79 -3.29 7.82
CA ASN A 73 13.73 -2.72 8.78
C ASN A 73 15.14 -3.20 8.44
N GLY A 74 16.11 -2.29 8.40
CA GLY A 74 17.51 -2.62 8.26
C GLY A 74 18.35 -1.47 7.69
N PRO A 75 19.67 -1.52 7.87
CA PRO A 75 20.58 -0.61 7.20
C PRO A 75 20.76 -1.08 5.75
N ALA A 76 20.07 -0.48 4.79
CA ALA A 76 20.33 -0.72 3.38
C ALA A 76 20.32 0.57 2.57
N ALA A 77 21.42 0.74 1.83
CA ALA A 77 21.77 1.86 0.98
C ALA A 77 20.60 2.40 0.16
N GLY A 78 20.25 3.67 0.43
CA GLY A 78 19.30 4.47 -0.34
C GLY A 78 17.84 4.08 -0.08
N ALA A 79 17.06 5.01 0.48
CA ALA A 79 15.62 4.87 0.71
C ALA A 79 14.81 4.32 -0.49
N GLY A 80 15.36 4.37 -1.71
CA GLY A 80 14.77 3.79 -2.92
C GLY A 80 14.69 2.26 -2.95
N GLY A 81 15.60 1.51 -2.32
CA GLY A 81 15.62 0.05 -2.39
C GLY A 81 14.37 -0.61 -1.78
N TYR A 82 13.92 -0.08 -0.64
CA TYR A 82 12.71 -0.56 0.03
C TYR A 82 11.44 -0.26 -0.75
N PHE A 83 11.39 0.85 -1.49
CA PHE A 83 10.23 1.20 -2.29
C PHE A 83 10.08 0.27 -3.49
N ALA A 84 11.17 -0.08 -4.17
CA ALA A 84 11.14 -1.04 -5.27
C ALA A 84 10.70 -2.43 -4.79
N MET A 85 11.17 -2.87 -3.62
CA MET A 85 10.74 -4.15 -3.03
C MET A 85 9.25 -4.15 -2.67
N GLN A 86 8.75 -3.08 -2.05
CA GLN A 86 7.32 -2.92 -1.73
C GLN A 86 6.46 -2.95 -2.99
N GLU A 87 6.88 -2.26 -4.05
CA GLU A 87 6.17 -2.24 -5.33
C GLU A 87 6.12 -3.64 -5.95
N LYS A 88 7.25 -4.36 -5.98
CA LYS A 88 7.31 -5.73 -6.50
C LYS A 88 6.38 -6.68 -5.75
N LEU A 89 6.37 -6.64 -4.41
CA LEU A 89 5.50 -7.50 -3.61
C LEU A 89 4.02 -7.23 -3.91
N LEU A 90 3.64 -5.96 -4.10
CA LEU A 90 2.26 -5.60 -4.43
C LEU A 90 1.86 -6.06 -5.84
N LEU A 91 2.78 -6.05 -6.81
CA LEU A 91 2.54 -6.62 -8.13
C LEU A 91 2.30 -8.13 -8.05
N ASP A 92 3.11 -8.84 -7.26
CA ASP A 92 2.94 -10.28 -7.07
C ASP A 92 1.57 -10.60 -6.43
N ILE A 93 1.15 -9.81 -5.44
CA ILE A 93 -0.17 -9.95 -4.80
C ILE A 93 -1.31 -9.63 -5.79
N TYR A 94 -1.14 -8.60 -6.63
CA TYR A 94 -2.15 -8.18 -7.60
C TYR A 94 -2.51 -9.28 -8.60
N GLU A 95 -1.52 -10.06 -9.03
CA GLU A 95 -1.72 -11.17 -9.97
C GLU A 95 -2.12 -12.48 -9.29
N SER A 96 -1.72 -12.70 -8.03
CA SER A 96 -1.91 -14.00 -7.35
C SER A 96 -3.28 -14.19 -6.70
N TYR A 97 -4.03 -13.11 -6.46
CA TYR A 97 -5.29 -13.11 -5.70
C TYR A 97 -6.41 -12.36 -6.44
#